data_AF-A0A967WFU0-F1
#
_entry.id   AF-A0A967WFU0-F1
#
_cell.length_a   1.000
_cell.length_b   1.000
_cell.length_c   1.000
_cell.angle_alpha   90.00
_cell.angle_beta   90.00
_cell.angle_gamma   90.00
#
_symmetry.space_group_name_H-M   'P 1'
#
loop_
_entity.id
_entity.type
_entity.pdbx_description
1 polymer ?
#
loop_
_entity_poly.entity_id
_entity_poly.type
_entity_poly.pdbx_seq_one_letter_code
_entity_poly.pdbx_strand_id
1 'polypeptide(L)' 'IGVNLGVLAGAGIEDHVHVHVVPRWAGDTNFMPVVGDMRVVPQTWLQTYDELRTALEDGA' A
#
# COMPACT_ATOMS: atom_id res chain seq x y z
N ILE A 1 -9.34 3.25 -0.66
CA ILE A 1 -8.89 4.16 0.43
C ILE A 1 -9.63 3.74 1.69
N GLY A 2 -8.97 3.71 2.85
CA GLY A 2 -9.61 3.32 4.11
C GLY A 2 -8.80 3.72 5.35
N VAL A 3 -9.41 3.62 6.53
CA VAL A 3 -8.83 3.93 7.84
C VAL A 3 -9.25 2.85 8.84
N ASN A 4 -8.30 2.37 9.64
CA ASN A 4 -8.59 1.48 10.76
C ASN A 4 -8.69 2.31 12.04
N LEU A 5 -9.85 2.27 12.72
CA LEU A 5 -10.10 3.04 13.95
C LEU A 5 -10.24 2.12 15.16
N GLY A 6 -9.29 2.24 16.09
CA GLY A 6 -9.18 1.41 17.28
C GLY A 6 -8.52 0.05 17.02
N VAL A 7 -7.99 -0.55 18.08
CA VAL A 7 -7.23 -1.82 18.02
C VAL A 7 -8.05 -2.96 17.39
N LEU A 8 -9.34 -3.04 17.71
CA LEU A 8 -10.24 -4.08 17.17
C LEU A 8 -10.44 -3.98 15.65
N ALA A 9 -10.28 -2.78 15.07
CA ALA A 9 -10.32 -2.57 13.62
C ALA A 9 -8.94 -2.78 12.95
N GLY A 10 -7.90 -3.16 13.71
CA GLY A 10 -6.55 -3.35 13.20
C GLY A 10 -5.71 -2.07 13.14
N ALA A 11 -6.02 -1.06 13.96
CA ALA A 11 -5.13 0.09 14.12
C ALA A 11 -3.84 -0.35 14.85
N GLY A 12 -2.68 -0.13 14.23
CA GLY A 12 -1.38 -0.49 14.82
C GLY A 12 -0.88 0.48 15.89
N ILE A 13 -1.20 1.78 15.76
CA ILE A 13 -0.86 2.83 16.72
C ILE A 13 -2.16 3.59 17.04
N GLU A 14 -2.61 3.51 18.29
CA GLU A 14 -3.92 4.02 18.71
C GLU A 14 -4.00 5.55 18.59
N ASP A 15 -2.94 6.27 18.95
CA ASP A 15 -2.87 7.73 18.93
C ASP A 15 -2.42 8.33 17.57
N HIS A 16 -2.25 7.50 16.53
CA HIS A 16 -1.79 7.95 15.21
C HIS A 16 -2.72 7.47 14.09
N VAL A 17 -3.68 8.32 13.73
CA VAL A 17 -4.58 8.07 12.61
C VAL A 17 -3.84 8.24 11.29
N HIS A 18 -3.90 7.21 10.45
CA HIS A 18 -3.35 7.21 9.10
C HIS A 18 -4.37 6.66 8.09
N VAL A 19 -4.28 7.16 6.86
CA VAL A 19 -5.15 6.74 5.75
C VAL A 19 -4.39 5.79 4.84
N HIS A 20 -4.96 4.62 4.60
CA HIS A 20 -4.43 3.69 3.61
C HIS A 20 -4.94 4.04 2.21
N VAL A 21 -4.01 4.41 1.32
CA VAL A 21 -4.24 4.51 -0.12
C VAL A 21 -3.54 3.33 -0.78
N VAL A 22 -4.30 2.28 -1.10
CA VAL A 22 -3.79 1.07 -1.73
C VAL A 22 -4.35 0.98 -3.15
N PRO A 23 -3.55 1.21 -4.20
CA PRO A 23 -4.00 1.07 -5.57
C PRO A 23 -4.30 -0.40 -5.89
N ARG A 24 -5.33 -0.62 -6.71
CA ARG A 24 -5.82 -1.95 -7.11
C ARG A 24 -5.89 -2.04 -8.62
N TRP A 25 -5.61 -3.23 -9.15
CA TRP A 25 -5.72 -3.54 -10.57
C TRP A 25 -6.47 -4.85 -10.79
N ALA A 26 -7.05 -5.02 -11.98
CA ALA A 26 -7.61 -6.31 -12.38
C ALA A 26 -6.49 -7.36 -12.41
N GLY A 27 -6.62 -8.39 -11.57
CA GLY A 27 -5.61 -9.47 -11.48
C GLY A 27 -4.37 -9.12 -10.65
N ASP A 28 -4.42 -8.11 -9.77
CA ASP A 28 -3.29 -7.78 -8.86
C ASP A 28 -2.96 -8.86 -7.82
N THR A 29 -3.79 -9.89 -7.74
CA THR A 29 -3.54 -11.13 -7.00
C THR A 29 -3.50 -12.29 -8.00
N ASN A 30 -2.34 -12.95 -8.09
CA ASN A 30 -2.14 -14.14 -8.93
C ASN A 30 -2.04 -15.40 -8.05
N PHE A 31 -1.57 -16.52 -8.62
CA PHE A 31 -1.47 -17.80 -7.90
C PHE A 31 -0.30 -17.85 -6.87
N MET A 32 0.68 -16.94 -6.97
CA MET A 32 1.92 -17.00 -6.17
C MET A 32 1.66 -16.90 -4.66
N PRO A 33 0.79 -16.02 -4.14
CA PRO A 33 0.50 -15.97 -2.71
C PRO A 33 -0.12 -17.26 -2.16
N VAL A 34 -0.85 -17.99 -2.99
CA VAL A 34 -1.54 -19.23 -2.57
C VAL A 34 -0.59 -20.43 -2.59
N VAL A 35 0.20 -20.56 -3.67
CA VAL A 35 1.05 -21.74 -3.87
C VAL A 35 2.41 -21.60 -3.19
N GLY A 36 2.95 -20.38 -3.16
CA GLY A 36 4.31 -20.11 -2.69
C GLY A 36 4.40 -19.22 -1.46
N ASP A 37 3.27 -18.84 -0.84
CA ASP A 37 3.19 -17.93 0.31
C ASP A 37 4.01 -16.64 0.09
N MET A 38 4.00 -16.15 -1.15
CA MET A 38 4.83 -15.03 -1.58
C MET A 38 4.02 -14.06 -2.44
N ARG A 39 4.19 -12.77 -2.16
CA ARG A 39 3.73 -11.69 -3.02
C ARG A 39 4.88 -11.13 -3.83
N VAL A 40 4.70 -11.08 -5.16
CA VAL A 40 5.65 -10.43 -6.05
C VAL A 40 5.41 -8.92 -6.01
N VAL A 41 6.45 -8.15 -5.70
CA VAL A 41 6.44 -6.69 -5.75
C VAL A 41 7.44 -6.28 -6.84
N PRO A 42 6.98 -5.73 -7.99
CA PRO A 42 7.85 -5.51 -9.15
C PRO A 42 8.78 -4.30 -9.03
N GLN A 43 8.55 -3.41 -8.06
CA GLN A 43 9.27 -2.15 -7.90
C GLN A 43 9.71 -1.99 -6.45
N THR A 44 10.91 -1.45 -6.22
CA THR A 44 11.39 -1.17 -4.88
C THR A 44 10.65 0.01 -4.24
N TRP A 45 10.64 0.08 -2.92
CA TRP A 45 10.00 1.18 -2.20
C TRP A 45 10.67 2.53 -2.48
N LEU A 46 11.99 2.57 -2.71
CA LEU A 46 12.72 3.79 -3.07
C LEU A 46 12.29 4.31 -4.44
N GLN A 47 12.26 3.44 -5.46
CA GLN A 47 11.77 3.81 -6.79
C GLN A 47 10.32 4.32 -6.73
N THR A 48 9.47 3.62 -5.98
CA THR A 48 8.06 4.03 -5.79
C THR A 48 7.95 5.39 -5.11
N TYR A 49 8.79 5.65 -4.08
CA TYR A 49 8.83 6.92 -3.38
C TYR A 49 9.25 8.06 -4.32
N ASP A 50 10.34 7.89 -5.07
CA ASP A 50 10.86 8.93 -5.97
C ASP A 50 9.87 9.28 -7.07
N GLU A 51 9.23 8.28 -7.69
CA GLU A 51 8.19 8.48 -8.71
C GLU A 51 6.97 9.21 -8.15
N LEU A 52 6.45 8.78 -6.99
CA LEU A 52 5.29 9.42 -6.37
C LEU A 52 5.60 10.85 -5.93
N ARG A 53 6.77 11.08 -5.33
CA ARG A 53 7.21 12.42 -4.92
C ARG A 53 7.31 13.36 -6.13
N THR A 54 7.95 12.91 -7.20
CA THR A 54 8.10 13.69 -8.43
C THR A 54 6.74 14.03 -9.03
N ALA A 55 5.84 13.04 -9.18
CA ALA A 55 4.51 13.27 -9.72
C ALA A 55 3.65 14.23 -8.88
N LEU A 56 3.82 14.22 -7.55
CA LEU A 56 3.14 15.15 -6.65
C LEU A 56 3.71 16.57 -6.71
N GLU A 57 5.02 16.71 -6.94
CA GLU A 57 5.68 18.01 -7.13
C GLU A 57 5.33 18.62 -8.51
N ASP A 58 5.27 17.81 -9.56
CA ASP A 58 4.96 18.25 -10.93
C ASP A 58 3.48 18.61 -11.15
N GLY A 59 2.58 18.04 -10.35
CA GLY A 59 1.14 18.27 -10.42
C GLY A 59 0.62 19.40 -9.52
N ALA A 60 1.50 20.04 -8.75
CA ALA A 60 1.18 21.12 -7.80
C ALA A 60 1.34 22.53 -8.40
#